data_AF-A0A4Q5X5C8-F1
#
_entry.id   AF-A0A4Q5X5C8-F1
#
_cell.length_a   1.000
_cell.length_b   1.000
_cell.length_c   1.000
_cell.angle_alpha   90.00
_cell.angle_beta   90.00
_cell.angle_gamma   90.00
#
_symmetry.space_group_name_H-M   'P 1'
#
loop_
_entity.id
_entity.type
_entity.pdbx_description
1 polymer ?
#
loop_
_entity_poly.entity_id
_entity_poly.type
_entity_poly.pdbx_seq_one_letter_code
_entity_poly.pdbx_strand_id
1 'polypeptide(L)'
;MPARPPRRHVFELRRARTQGGPALSELLCVVGPTASGKSALALRLAESVSGEIISADSMQIYRGFDIGTGKPSREEQLQVPHHLVDVAEPLENWDAAQWAGEAARLVEEIRARGKLPIVCGGTFLWVRALIYGLADAPRADEALRARHREWAEREGRAALHRKLAEVDPPSAARLAPNDFVRVSRALEVFELTGKPMSEVQAAHGFREPRFSARFVGVARERAEHDELIARRVHAMLEAGWSDEVRSLRDRGFGEARVMQSVGYRQVFAAVCAGKAPDAEEIVRATRVFARRQRTWLRDQPVEWLPADATKLP
;
A
#
# COMPACT_ATOMS: atom_id res chain seq x y z
N MET A 1 -33.90 -20.23 9.62
CA MET A 1 -32.84 -20.40 8.60
C MET A 1 -31.51 -20.57 9.31
N PRO A 2 -30.81 -21.70 9.16
CA PRO A 2 -29.57 -21.92 9.89
C PRO A 2 -28.44 -21.05 9.31
N ALA A 3 -27.56 -20.63 10.22
CA ALA A 3 -26.49 -19.66 9.99
C ALA A 3 -25.54 -20.07 8.85
N ARG A 4 -25.15 -19.09 8.02
CA ARG A 4 -24.06 -19.21 7.05
C ARG A 4 -22.77 -19.63 7.78
N PRO A 5 -22.04 -20.65 7.31
CA PRO A 5 -20.76 -21.00 7.90
C PRO A 5 -19.72 -19.92 7.59
N PRO A 6 -18.70 -19.74 8.45
CA PRO A 6 -17.63 -18.78 8.21
C PRO A 6 -16.79 -19.24 7.00
N ARG A 7 -16.39 -18.27 6.16
CA ARG A 7 -15.49 -18.49 5.02
C ARG A 7 -14.15 -19.04 5.54
N ARG A 8 -13.93 -20.35 5.37
CA ARG A 8 -12.60 -20.96 5.47
C ARG A 8 -11.84 -20.67 4.18
N HIS A 9 -10.94 -19.69 4.21
CA HIS A 9 -9.86 -19.61 3.22
C HIS A 9 -8.53 -19.46 3.96
N VAL A 10 -7.74 -20.56 3.86
CA VAL A 10 -6.28 -20.66 3.82
C VAL A 10 -5.53 -19.76 4.80
N PHE A 11 -4.96 -20.32 5.88
CA PHE A 11 -3.64 -20.02 6.45
C PHE A 11 -3.47 -20.82 7.75
N GLU A 12 -3.06 -22.09 7.65
CA GLU A 12 -2.43 -22.78 8.78
C GLU A 12 -0.95 -22.41 8.80
N LEU A 13 -0.63 -21.26 9.40
CA LEU A 13 0.75 -20.97 9.80
C LEU A 13 1.03 -21.78 11.06
N ARG A 14 1.78 -22.88 10.88
CA ARG A 14 2.30 -23.68 11.99
C ARG A 14 3.09 -22.76 12.93
N ARG A 15 2.64 -22.70 14.19
CA ARG A 15 3.39 -22.13 15.31
C ARG A 15 4.71 -22.89 15.48
N ALA A 16 5.80 -22.38 14.91
CA ALA A 16 7.13 -22.64 15.44
C ALA A 16 7.37 -21.63 16.57
N ARG A 17 7.05 -22.03 17.80
CA ARG A 17 7.62 -21.36 18.98
C ARG A 17 9.12 -21.59 18.95
N THR A 18 9.90 -20.54 18.79
CA THR A 18 11.26 -20.48 19.33
C THR A 18 11.43 -19.13 20.00
N GLN A 19 11.78 -19.14 21.28
CA GLN A 19 12.32 -17.97 21.95
C GLN A 19 13.70 -17.72 21.33
N GLY A 20 13.78 -16.74 20.43
CA GLY A 20 14.98 -16.34 19.72
C GLY A 20 14.59 -15.21 18.77
N GLY A 21 15.44 -14.18 18.63
CA GLY A 21 15.19 -13.08 17.69
C GLY A 21 15.03 -13.58 16.25
N PRO A 22 14.51 -12.75 15.33
CA PRO A 22 14.29 -13.15 13.94
C PRO A 22 15.58 -13.70 13.33
N ALA A 23 15.53 -14.93 12.83
CA ALA A 23 16.64 -15.50 12.07
C ALA A 23 16.88 -14.64 10.81
N LEU A 24 18.12 -14.51 10.35
CA LEU A 24 18.45 -13.71 9.15
C LEU A 24 17.66 -14.13 7.88
N SER A 25 17.11 -15.34 7.87
CA SER A 25 16.23 -15.88 6.81
C SER A 25 14.76 -15.41 6.90
N GLU A 26 14.35 -14.77 7.99
CA GLU A 26 13.00 -14.25 8.21
C GLU A 26 12.91 -12.77 7.85
N LEU A 27 11.85 -12.39 7.14
CA LEU A 27 11.55 -11.00 6.78
C LEU A 27 10.67 -10.36 7.86
N LEU A 28 11.12 -9.25 8.45
CA LEU A 28 10.31 -8.53 9.42
C LEU A 28 9.44 -7.48 8.70
N CYS A 29 8.12 -7.64 8.78
CA CYS A 29 7.15 -6.76 8.14
C CYS A 29 6.45 -5.89 9.20
N VAL A 30 6.83 -4.62 9.30
CA VAL A 30 6.20 -3.63 10.16
C VAL A 30 5.03 -2.97 9.41
N VAL A 31 3.83 -3.44 9.70
CA VAL A 31 2.61 -3.09 8.98
C VAL A 31 1.63 -2.32 9.85
N GLY A 32 0.82 -1.48 9.23
CA GLY A 32 -0.24 -0.76 9.95
C GLY A 32 -0.90 0.31 9.10
N PRO A 33 -2.06 0.81 9.54
CA PRO A 33 -2.68 1.93 8.87
C PRO A 33 -1.81 3.20 8.97
N THR A 34 -2.09 4.19 8.13
CA THR A 34 -1.46 5.51 8.26
C THR A 34 -1.69 6.08 9.67
N ALA A 35 -0.73 6.86 10.18
CA ALA A 35 -0.73 7.43 11.53
C ALA A 35 -0.78 6.43 12.72
N SER A 36 -0.53 5.13 12.53
CA SER A 36 -0.51 4.16 13.65
C SER A 36 0.74 4.22 14.53
N GLY A 37 1.83 4.83 14.04
CA GLY A 37 3.16 4.78 14.66
C GLY A 37 4.09 3.71 14.08
N LYS A 38 3.71 3.02 12.99
CA LYS A 38 4.52 1.96 12.37
C LYS A 38 5.94 2.40 11.98
N SER A 39 6.12 3.63 11.48
CA SER A 39 7.45 4.13 11.07
C SER A 39 8.37 4.29 12.29
N ALA A 40 7.86 4.85 13.40
CA ALA A 40 8.62 4.96 14.64
C ALA A 40 8.97 3.57 15.22
N LEU A 41 8.06 2.60 15.12
CA LEU A 41 8.34 1.22 15.51
C LEU A 41 9.44 0.61 14.63
N ALA A 42 9.37 0.79 13.30
CA ALA A 42 10.36 0.26 12.37
C ALA A 42 11.76 0.85 12.61
N LEU A 43 11.85 2.15 12.89
CA LEU A 43 13.09 2.83 13.27
C LEU A 43 13.72 2.20 14.52
N ARG A 44 12.97 2.13 15.63
CA ARG A 44 13.47 1.53 16.88
C ARG A 44 13.90 0.08 16.70
N LEU A 45 13.15 -0.69 15.91
CA LEU A 45 13.49 -2.07 15.56
C LEU A 45 14.81 -2.13 14.82
N ALA A 46 14.95 -1.36 13.74
CA ALA A 46 16.14 -1.35 12.92
C ALA A 46 17.38 -0.95 13.71
N GLU A 47 17.29 0.06 14.59
CA GLU A 47 18.39 0.44 15.48
C GLU A 47 18.78 -0.71 16.42
N SER A 48 17.81 -1.41 17.01
CA SER A 48 18.09 -2.46 17.99
C SER A 48 18.72 -3.73 17.40
N VAL A 49 18.52 -3.99 16.10
CA VAL A 49 19.00 -5.20 15.42
C VAL A 49 19.99 -4.92 14.28
N SER A 50 20.49 -3.68 14.17
CA SER A 50 21.31 -3.24 13.04
C SER A 50 20.67 -3.53 11.67
N GLY A 51 19.35 -3.31 11.58
CA GLY A 51 18.55 -3.53 10.38
C GLY A 51 18.57 -2.36 9.39
N GLU A 52 17.99 -2.59 8.22
CA GLU A 52 17.73 -1.57 7.20
C GLU A 52 16.25 -1.64 6.78
N ILE A 53 15.65 -0.47 6.51
CA ILE A 53 14.21 -0.36 6.24
C ILE A 53 13.97 -0.31 4.74
N ILE A 54 13.08 -1.15 4.23
CA ILE A 54 12.53 -1.07 2.87
C ILE A 54 11.13 -0.47 2.95
N SER A 55 10.92 0.71 2.38
CA SER A 55 9.59 1.36 2.41
C SER A 55 8.61 0.64 1.49
N ALA A 56 7.48 0.20 2.06
CA ALA A 56 6.32 -0.37 1.37
C ALA A 56 5.16 0.64 1.33
N ASP A 57 5.43 1.83 0.82
CA ASP A 57 4.46 2.91 0.64
C ASP A 57 4.47 3.42 -0.80
N SER A 58 3.30 3.40 -1.44
CA SER A 58 3.16 3.73 -2.86
C SER A 58 3.23 5.22 -3.17
N MET A 59 3.35 6.07 -2.16
CA MET A 59 3.51 7.51 -2.32
C MET A 59 4.94 7.95 -1.97
N GLN A 60 5.57 7.33 -0.97
CA GLN A 60 6.94 7.70 -0.53
C GLN A 60 8.03 7.38 -1.56
N ILE A 61 7.73 6.54 -2.56
CA ILE A 61 8.65 6.28 -3.68
C ILE A 61 8.92 7.54 -4.53
N TYR A 62 7.99 8.52 -4.55
CA TYR A 62 8.05 9.65 -5.47
C TYR A 62 8.78 10.86 -4.88
N ARG A 63 9.71 11.42 -5.67
CA ARG A 63 10.49 12.61 -5.33
C ARG A 63 9.63 13.85 -5.16
N GLY A 64 9.89 14.62 -4.09
CA GLY A 64 9.21 15.87 -3.78
C GLY A 64 7.80 15.73 -3.20
N PHE A 65 7.33 14.49 -3.00
CA PHE A 65 6.11 14.19 -2.25
C PHE A 65 6.49 13.80 -0.82
N ASP A 66 6.82 14.76 0.02
CA ASP A 66 7.51 14.55 1.30
C ASP A 66 6.55 14.73 2.49
N ILE A 67 6.00 15.93 2.64
CA ILE A 67 5.15 16.32 3.76
C ILE A 67 3.88 15.49 3.75
N GLY A 68 3.14 15.50 2.64
CA GLY A 68 1.85 14.81 2.56
C GLY A 68 1.91 13.28 2.64
N THR A 69 3.08 12.69 2.37
CA THR A 69 3.30 11.24 2.48
C THR A 69 3.81 10.85 3.87
N GLY A 70 4.22 11.85 4.67
CA GLY A 70 5.04 11.70 5.87
C GLY A 70 6.20 10.74 5.63
N LYS A 71 6.96 11.08 4.60
CA LYS A 71 8.24 10.45 4.25
C LYS A 71 9.20 10.54 5.45
N PRO A 72 10.05 9.53 5.69
CA PRO A 72 11.09 9.66 6.71
C PRO A 72 11.94 10.89 6.43
N SER A 73 12.13 11.71 7.46
CA SER A 73 12.98 12.89 7.43
C SER A 73 14.44 12.51 7.14
N ARG A 74 15.24 13.50 6.74
CA ARG A 74 16.69 13.28 6.53
C ARG A 74 17.39 12.78 7.80
N GLU A 75 16.95 13.23 8.97
CA GLU A 75 17.48 12.77 10.25
C GLU A 75 17.19 11.28 10.48
N GLU A 76 15.93 10.85 10.28
CA GLU A 76 15.55 9.44 10.39
C GLU A 76 16.28 8.56 9.35
N GLN A 77 16.49 9.07 8.13
CA GLN A 77 17.26 8.36 7.08
C GLN A 77 18.76 8.27 7.38
N LEU A 78 19.32 9.19 8.17
CA LEU A 78 20.70 9.13 8.64
C LEU A 78 20.88 8.18 9.82
N GLN A 79 19.85 8.01 10.66
CA GLN A 79 19.84 7.05 11.76
C GLN A 79 19.80 5.61 11.23
N VAL A 80 18.91 5.34 10.27
CA VAL A 80 18.73 4.01 9.68
C VAL A 80 18.58 4.14 8.15
N PRO A 81 19.30 3.34 7.34
CA PRO A 81 19.10 3.34 5.90
C PRO A 81 17.65 3.00 5.52
N HIS A 82 17.03 3.89 4.72
CA HIS A 82 15.72 3.67 4.11
C HIS A 82 15.86 3.46 2.61
N HIS A 83 15.36 2.34 2.13
CA HIS A 83 15.32 1.97 0.72
C HIS A 83 13.93 2.20 0.13
N LEU A 84 13.87 2.37 -1.20
CA LEU A 84 12.64 2.62 -1.95
C LEU A 84 11.87 3.87 -1.47
N VAL A 85 12.63 4.90 -1.10
CA VAL A 85 12.16 6.26 -0.85
C VAL A 85 12.83 7.16 -1.87
N ASP A 86 12.09 8.07 -2.51
CA ASP A 86 12.63 8.98 -3.54
C ASP A 86 13.33 8.26 -4.70
N VAL A 87 12.82 7.11 -5.12
CA VAL A 87 13.37 6.32 -6.22
C VAL A 87 12.70 6.59 -7.57
N ALA A 88 11.61 7.36 -7.58
CA ALA A 88 10.79 7.63 -8.75
C ALA A 88 10.50 9.12 -8.94
N GLU A 89 10.46 9.58 -10.19
CA GLU A 89 9.90 10.88 -10.56
C GLU A 89 8.35 10.84 -10.55
N PRO A 90 7.66 11.96 -10.27
CA PRO A 90 6.20 11.96 -10.11
C PRO A 90 5.36 11.43 -11.28
N LEU A 91 5.89 11.53 -12.51
CA LEU A 91 5.21 11.08 -13.73
C LEU A 91 5.56 9.63 -14.10
N GLU A 92 6.52 9.01 -13.41
CA GLU A 92 6.86 7.61 -13.64
C GLU A 92 5.77 6.68 -13.09
N ASN A 93 5.57 5.56 -13.78
CA ASN A 93 4.63 4.55 -13.33
C ASN A 93 5.36 3.48 -12.53
N TRP A 94 4.88 3.24 -11.32
CA TRP A 94 5.30 2.15 -10.46
C TRP A 94 4.13 1.26 -10.10
N ASP A 95 4.32 -0.05 -10.25
CA ASP A 95 3.36 -1.05 -9.84
C ASP A 95 3.91 -2.02 -8.77
N ALA A 96 3.04 -2.93 -8.31
CA ALA A 96 3.38 -3.90 -7.29
C ALA A 96 4.43 -4.92 -7.74
N ALA A 97 4.54 -5.21 -9.04
CA ALA A 97 5.49 -6.16 -9.58
C ALA A 97 6.90 -5.54 -9.61
N GLN A 98 7.01 -4.30 -10.09
CA GLN A 98 8.26 -3.53 -10.09
C GLN A 98 8.80 -3.36 -8.67
N TRP A 99 7.95 -2.88 -7.74
CA TRP A 99 8.35 -2.71 -6.34
C TRP A 99 8.78 -4.04 -5.70
N ALA A 100 8.04 -5.13 -5.92
CA ALA A 100 8.37 -6.42 -5.33
C ALA A 100 9.69 -6.99 -5.87
N GLY A 101 10.01 -6.77 -7.14
CA GLY A 101 11.30 -7.15 -7.73
C GLY A 101 12.47 -6.41 -7.07
N GLU A 102 12.38 -5.09 -6.97
CA GLU A 102 13.43 -4.29 -6.32
C GLU A 102 13.54 -4.58 -4.82
N ALA A 103 12.41 -4.74 -4.13
CA ALA A 103 12.42 -5.11 -2.72
C ALA A 103 13.06 -6.48 -2.50
N ALA A 104 12.81 -7.47 -3.36
CA ALA A 104 13.44 -8.79 -3.27
C ALA A 104 14.95 -8.71 -3.45
N ARG A 105 15.44 -7.92 -4.43
CA ARG A 105 16.87 -7.66 -4.61
C ARG A 105 17.48 -7.03 -3.36
N LEU A 106 16.83 -6.01 -2.81
CA LEU A 106 17.29 -5.31 -1.60
C LEU A 106 17.32 -6.24 -0.38
N VAL A 107 16.33 -7.12 -0.22
CA VAL A 107 16.32 -8.12 0.87
C VAL A 107 17.60 -8.95 0.85
N GLU A 108 17.99 -9.47 -0.31
CA GLU A 108 19.20 -10.29 -0.45
C GLU A 108 20.49 -9.46 -0.25
N GLU A 109 20.53 -8.22 -0.73
CA GLU A 109 21.67 -7.34 -0.53
C GLU A 109 21.88 -6.93 0.94
N ILE A 110 20.78 -6.64 1.66
CA ILE A 110 20.81 -6.32 3.09
C ILE A 110 21.32 -7.54 3.88
N ARG A 111 20.82 -8.74 3.55
CA ARG A 111 21.28 -10.00 4.15
C ARG A 111 22.76 -10.28 3.87
N ALA A 112 23.23 -10.02 2.65
CA ALA A 112 24.63 -10.18 2.29
C ALA A 112 25.56 -9.25 3.08
N ARG A 113 25.05 -8.11 3.57
CA ARG A 113 25.74 -7.21 4.51
C ARG A 113 25.65 -7.67 5.98
N GLY A 114 25.03 -8.81 6.27
CA GLY A 114 24.83 -9.33 7.63
C GLY A 114 23.77 -8.57 8.43
N LYS A 115 22.88 -7.82 7.77
CA LYS A 115 21.86 -7.00 8.42
C LYS A 115 20.47 -7.58 8.23
N LEU A 116 19.52 -7.17 9.07
CA LEU A 116 18.13 -7.59 8.98
C LEU A 116 17.33 -6.67 8.03
N PRO A 117 16.70 -7.21 6.96
CA PRO A 117 15.78 -6.45 6.13
C PRO A 117 14.42 -6.27 6.84
N ILE A 118 13.97 -5.02 6.97
CA ILE A 118 12.70 -4.66 7.60
C ILE A 118 11.81 -3.97 6.59
N VAL A 119 10.70 -4.61 6.21
CA VAL A 119 9.72 -4.00 5.30
C VAL A 119 8.72 -3.21 6.13
N CYS A 120 8.66 -1.89 5.93
CA CYS A 120 7.76 -1.02 6.69
C CYS A 120 6.78 -0.30 5.75
N GLY A 121 5.48 -0.42 5.98
CA GLY A 121 4.54 0.33 5.14
C GLY A 121 3.05 -0.03 5.28
N GLY A 122 2.25 0.68 4.48
CA GLY A 122 0.79 0.58 4.45
C GLY A 122 0.22 0.14 3.11
N THR A 123 1.07 -0.10 2.10
CA THR A 123 0.66 -0.60 0.78
C THR A 123 0.72 -2.13 0.76
N PHE A 124 -0.28 -2.76 1.36
CA PHE A 124 -0.23 -4.20 1.62
C PHE A 124 -0.17 -5.08 0.38
N LEU A 125 -0.71 -4.63 -0.76
CA LEU A 125 -0.55 -5.36 -2.01
C LEU A 125 0.92 -5.55 -2.37
N TRP A 126 1.77 -4.56 -2.09
CA TRP A 126 3.20 -4.61 -2.34
C TRP A 126 3.87 -5.61 -1.40
N VAL A 127 3.59 -5.52 -0.10
CA VAL A 127 4.09 -6.49 0.90
C VAL A 127 3.71 -7.92 0.52
N ARG A 128 2.47 -8.16 0.10
CA ARG A 128 2.05 -9.48 -0.42
C ARG A 128 2.81 -9.90 -1.67
N ALA A 129 2.99 -8.98 -2.62
CA ALA A 129 3.68 -9.26 -3.88
C ALA A 129 5.13 -9.69 -3.63
N LEU A 130 5.80 -9.08 -2.66
CA LEU A 130 7.13 -9.51 -2.22
C LEU A 130 7.09 -10.91 -1.61
N ILE A 131 6.22 -11.13 -0.62
CA ILE A 131 6.19 -12.38 0.16
C ILE A 131 5.77 -13.58 -0.68
N TYR A 132 4.80 -13.43 -1.57
CA TYR A 132 4.16 -14.55 -2.25
C TYR A 132 4.31 -14.50 -3.78
N GLY A 133 4.80 -13.40 -4.33
CA GLY A 133 4.70 -13.13 -5.76
C GLY A 133 3.34 -12.60 -6.18
N LEU A 134 3.21 -12.36 -7.48
CA LEU A 134 1.97 -12.00 -8.15
C LEU A 134 1.62 -13.08 -9.17
N ALA A 135 0.33 -13.21 -9.44
CA ALA A 135 -0.14 -14.04 -10.53
C ALA A 135 0.47 -13.55 -11.85
N ASP A 136 0.87 -14.49 -12.70
CA ASP A 136 1.44 -14.21 -14.01
C ASP A 136 0.34 -13.68 -14.94
N ALA A 137 0.26 -12.36 -15.02
CA ALA A 137 -0.72 -11.62 -15.78
C ALA A 137 0.00 -10.64 -16.71
N PRO A 138 -0.51 -10.41 -17.92
CA PRO A 138 0.14 -9.53 -18.90
C PRO A 138 0.34 -8.13 -18.34
N ARG A 139 1.34 -7.39 -18.85
CA ARG A 139 1.55 -5.99 -18.49
C ARG A 139 0.33 -5.13 -18.83
N ALA A 140 0.27 -3.96 -18.22
CA ALA A 140 -0.76 -2.96 -18.54
C ALA A 140 -0.69 -2.58 -20.02
N ASP A 141 -1.84 -2.45 -20.67
CA ASP A 141 -1.99 -1.96 -22.04
C ASP A 141 -2.81 -0.66 -22.00
N GLU A 142 -2.13 0.47 -22.26
CA GLU A 142 -2.76 1.79 -22.16
C GLU A 142 -3.82 2.03 -23.26
N ALA A 143 -3.72 1.37 -24.41
CA ALA A 143 -4.73 1.46 -25.47
C ALA A 143 -6.01 0.73 -25.04
N LEU A 144 -5.91 -0.47 -24.47
CA LEU A 144 -7.04 -1.19 -23.89
C LEU A 144 -7.73 -0.37 -22.80
N ARG A 145 -6.94 0.21 -21.88
CA ARG A 145 -7.47 1.06 -20.81
C ARG A 145 -8.15 2.31 -21.34
N ALA A 146 -7.65 2.91 -22.41
CA ALA A 146 -8.29 4.03 -23.08
C ALA A 146 -9.66 3.62 -23.64
N ARG A 147 -9.74 2.51 -24.36
CA ARG A 147 -11.02 1.97 -24.87
C ARG A 147 -12.02 1.69 -23.76
N HIS A 148 -11.57 1.12 -22.64
CA HIS A 148 -12.45 0.90 -21.49
C HIS A 148 -12.96 2.21 -20.88
N ARG A 149 -12.13 3.26 -20.82
CA ARG A 149 -12.54 4.60 -20.36
C ARG A 149 -13.61 5.18 -21.30
N GLU A 150 -13.36 5.19 -22.60
CA GLU A 150 -14.31 5.68 -23.61
C GLU A 150 -15.64 4.93 -23.56
N TRP A 151 -15.60 3.61 -23.38
CA TRP A 151 -16.81 2.81 -23.16
C TRP A 151 -17.52 3.27 -21.88
N ALA A 152 -16.82 3.32 -20.75
CA ALA A 152 -17.42 3.70 -19.47
C ALA A 152 -18.02 5.12 -19.49
N GLU A 153 -17.48 6.03 -20.31
CA GLU A 153 -18.02 7.38 -20.53
C GLU A 153 -19.29 7.36 -21.38
N ARG A 154 -19.35 6.53 -22.43
CA ARG A 154 -20.50 6.43 -23.33
C ARG A 154 -21.67 5.64 -22.75
N GLU A 155 -21.41 4.44 -22.21
CA GLU A 155 -22.44 3.47 -21.81
C GLU A 155 -22.55 3.32 -20.28
N GLY A 156 -21.67 3.99 -19.54
CA GLY A 156 -21.57 3.90 -18.09
C GLY A 156 -20.75 2.72 -17.59
N ARG A 157 -20.19 2.86 -16.38
CA ARG A 157 -19.38 1.83 -15.70
C ARG A 157 -20.15 0.52 -15.46
N ALA A 158 -21.46 0.60 -15.28
CA ALA A 158 -22.31 -0.58 -15.11
C ALA A 158 -22.34 -1.46 -16.38
N ALA A 159 -22.27 -0.87 -17.57
CA ALA A 159 -22.19 -1.64 -18.82
C ALA A 159 -20.87 -2.42 -18.92
N LEU A 160 -19.76 -1.78 -18.57
CA LEU A 160 -18.45 -2.44 -18.53
C LEU A 160 -18.42 -3.58 -17.49
N HIS A 161 -19.05 -3.40 -16.33
CA HIS A 161 -19.19 -4.47 -15.33
C HIS A 161 -20.06 -5.64 -15.81
N ARG A 162 -21.16 -5.37 -16.53
CA ARG A 162 -21.93 -6.44 -17.19
C ARG A 162 -21.08 -7.24 -18.17
N LYS A 163 -20.23 -6.55 -18.94
CA LYS A 163 -19.29 -7.23 -19.84
C LYS A 163 -18.33 -8.14 -19.08
N LEU A 164 -17.82 -7.69 -17.93
CA LEU A 164 -17.02 -8.53 -17.05
C LEU A 164 -17.81 -9.73 -16.54
N ALA A 165 -19.10 -9.57 -16.21
CA ALA A 165 -19.93 -10.67 -15.72
C ALA A 165 -20.16 -11.78 -16.77
N GLU A 166 -20.09 -11.45 -18.07
CA GLU A 166 -20.17 -12.44 -19.15
C GLU A 166 -18.90 -13.30 -19.24
N VAL A 167 -17.72 -12.70 -19.04
CA VAL A 167 -16.42 -13.35 -19.31
C VAL A 167 -15.71 -13.85 -18.05
N ASP A 168 -15.96 -13.22 -16.90
CA ASP A 168 -15.40 -13.56 -15.60
C ASP A 168 -16.43 -13.32 -14.47
N PRO A 169 -17.46 -14.19 -14.36
CA PRO A 169 -18.48 -14.08 -13.32
C PRO A 169 -17.92 -14.03 -11.89
N PRO A 170 -16.89 -14.82 -11.50
CA PRO A 170 -16.30 -14.73 -10.17
C PRO A 170 -15.69 -13.36 -9.85
N SER A 171 -14.99 -12.72 -10.80
CA SER A 171 -14.49 -11.36 -10.61
C SER A 171 -15.62 -10.35 -10.54
N ALA A 172 -16.63 -10.45 -11.41
CA ALA A 172 -17.78 -9.55 -11.41
C ALA A 172 -18.58 -9.60 -10.09
N ALA A 173 -18.75 -10.79 -9.50
CA ALA A 173 -19.42 -10.96 -8.21
C ALA A 173 -18.66 -10.30 -7.04
N ARG A 174 -17.33 -10.20 -7.14
CA ARG A 174 -16.46 -9.61 -6.10
C ARG A 174 -16.26 -8.11 -6.26
N LEU A 175 -16.25 -7.61 -7.49
CA LEU A 175 -15.95 -6.22 -7.81
C LEU A 175 -17.22 -5.38 -7.89
N ALA A 176 -17.22 -4.23 -7.24
CA ALA A 176 -18.32 -3.28 -7.37
C ALA A 176 -18.34 -2.69 -8.79
N PRO A 177 -19.52 -2.43 -9.39
CA PRO A 177 -19.61 -1.84 -10.73
C PRO A 177 -18.86 -0.52 -10.90
N ASN A 178 -18.74 0.26 -9.82
CA ASN A 178 -18.04 1.55 -9.82
C ASN A 178 -16.51 1.43 -9.67
N ASP A 179 -15.96 0.23 -9.40
CA ASP A 179 -14.53 -0.03 -9.29
C ASP A 179 -13.89 -0.18 -10.69
N PHE A 180 -13.93 0.91 -11.47
CA PHE A 180 -13.49 0.95 -12.86
C PHE A 180 -12.08 0.36 -13.04
N VAL A 181 -11.14 0.71 -12.15
CA VAL A 181 -9.75 0.27 -12.26
C VAL A 181 -9.64 -1.25 -12.22
N ARG A 182 -10.31 -1.90 -11.27
CA ARG A 182 -10.24 -3.36 -11.14
C ARG A 182 -11.07 -4.08 -12.20
N VAL A 183 -12.20 -3.52 -12.59
CA VAL A 183 -13.03 -4.07 -13.68
C VAL A 183 -12.29 -4.00 -15.01
N SER A 184 -11.73 -2.83 -15.35
CA SER A 184 -10.88 -2.62 -16.53
C SER A 184 -9.69 -3.57 -16.53
N ARG A 185 -9.02 -3.79 -15.38
CA ARG A 185 -7.89 -4.73 -15.31
C ARG A 185 -8.32 -6.18 -15.55
N ALA A 186 -9.47 -6.60 -15.02
CA ALA A 186 -9.96 -7.97 -15.23
C ALA A 186 -10.33 -8.23 -16.69
N LEU A 187 -10.98 -7.26 -17.34
CA LEU A 187 -11.26 -7.29 -18.78
C LEU A 187 -9.96 -7.24 -19.61
N GLU A 188 -9.02 -6.35 -19.26
CA GLU A 188 -7.71 -6.23 -19.93
C GLU A 188 -6.97 -7.57 -19.94
N VAL A 189 -6.93 -8.28 -18.81
CA VAL A 189 -6.30 -9.61 -18.74
C VAL A 189 -7.01 -10.61 -19.65
N PHE A 190 -8.35 -10.63 -19.65
CA PHE A 190 -9.12 -11.51 -20.51
C PHE A 190 -8.93 -11.19 -22.00
N GLU A 191 -8.96 -9.92 -22.39
CA GLU A 191 -8.79 -9.49 -23.79
C GLU A 191 -7.39 -9.81 -24.33
N LEU A 192 -6.35 -9.74 -23.49
CA LEU A 192 -4.98 -10.03 -23.89
C LEU A 192 -4.66 -11.53 -23.94
N THR A 193 -5.32 -12.35 -23.12
CA THR A 193 -4.91 -13.76 -22.91
C THR A 193 -5.98 -14.78 -23.26
N GLY A 194 -7.23 -14.37 -23.41
CA GLY A 194 -8.40 -15.24 -23.46
C GLY A 194 -8.76 -15.90 -22.13
N LYS A 195 -8.00 -15.68 -21.04
CA LYS A 195 -8.21 -16.31 -19.74
C LYS A 195 -8.83 -15.34 -18.73
N PRO A 196 -9.88 -15.73 -17.99
CA PRO A 196 -10.45 -14.91 -16.93
C PRO A 196 -9.42 -14.57 -15.85
N MET A 197 -9.43 -13.33 -15.34
CA MET A 197 -8.50 -12.91 -14.28
C MET A 197 -8.70 -13.73 -13.00
N SER A 198 -9.92 -14.16 -12.70
CA SER A 198 -10.20 -15.04 -11.56
C SER A 198 -9.49 -16.39 -11.66
N GLU A 199 -9.38 -16.96 -12.86
CA GLU A 199 -8.65 -18.21 -13.12
C GLU A 199 -7.16 -18.01 -12.88
N VAL A 200 -6.58 -16.96 -13.49
CA VAL A 200 -5.16 -16.61 -13.33
C VAL A 200 -4.80 -16.38 -11.86
N GLN A 201 -5.66 -15.69 -11.12
CA GLN A 201 -5.46 -15.46 -9.68
C GLN A 201 -5.64 -16.72 -8.84
N ALA A 202 -6.60 -17.58 -9.19
CA ALA A 202 -6.85 -18.83 -8.48
C ALA A 202 -5.69 -19.84 -8.65
N ALA A 203 -5.08 -19.87 -9.84
CA ALA A 203 -3.91 -20.69 -10.13
C ALA A 203 -2.70 -20.31 -9.27
N HIS A 204 -2.42 -19.00 -9.12
CA HIS A 204 -1.37 -18.51 -8.23
C HIS A 204 -1.73 -18.77 -6.75
N GLY A 205 -2.93 -18.37 -6.34
CA GLY A 205 -3.50 -18.68 -5.01
C GLY A 205 -2.76 -18.11 -3.80
N PHE A 206 -1.61 -17.43 -3.97
CA PHE A 206 -0.73 -16.95 -2.88
C PHE A 206 -0.40 -18.07 -1.87
N ARG A 207 -0.21 -19.31 -2.36
CA ARG A 207 -0.09 -20.50 -1.50
C ARG A 207 1.32 -20.68 -0.94
N GLU A 208 2.34 -20.40 -1.75
CA GLU A 208 3.74 -20.64 -1.41
C GLU A 208 4.46 -19.30 -1.19
N PRO A 209 4.92 -19.00 0.04
CA PRO A 209 5.71 -17.82 0.30
C PRO A 209 7.13 -17.98 -0.26
N ARG A 210 7.60 -16.97 -1.00
CA ARG A 210 9.00 -16.77 -1.39
C ARG A 210 9.86 -16.37 -0.20
N PHE A 211 9.28 -15.68 0.77
CA PHE A 211 9.93 -15.28 2.01
C PHE A 211 9.10 -15.71 3.23
N SER A 212 9.75 -16.34 4.22
CA SER A 212 9.16 -16.43 5.56
C SER A 212 9.05 -15.03 6.14
N ALA A 213 7.87 -14.63 6.62
CA ALA A 213 7.63 -13.27 7.07
C ALA A 213 6.89 -13.22 8.39
N ARG A 214 7.37 -12.36 9.29
CA ARG A 214 6.72 -12.03 10.56
C ARG A 214 6.07 -10.66 10.45
N PHE A 215 4.79 -10.57 10.77
CA PHE A 215 4.07 -9.31 10.73
C PHE A 215 3.94 -8.71 12.11
N VAL A 216 4.33 -7.45 12.26
CA VAL A 216 4.24 -6.69 13.50
C VAL A 216 3.52 -5.38 13.23
N GLY A 217 2.64 -4.96 14.12
CA GLY A 217 1.92 -3.69 14.03
C GLY A 217 1.74 -3.03 15.38
N VAL A 218 1.35 -1.75 15.37
CA VAL A 218 1.06 -1.00 16.60
C VAL A 218 -0.44 -1.04 16.86
N ALA A 219 -0.83 -1.58 18.02
CA ALA A 219 -2.20 -1.57 18.51
C ALA A 219 -2.60 -0.14 18.89
N ARG A 220 -3.78 0.29 18.41
CA ARG A 220 -4.37 1.59 18.74
C ARG A 220 -5.87 1.42 18.87
N GLU A 221 -6.44 2.07 19.87
CA GLU A 221 -7.88 2.19 19.96
C GLU A 221 -8.40 3.08 18.83
N ARG A 222 -9.64 2.83 18.40
CA ARG A 222 -10.16 3.51 17.20
C ARG A 222 -10.25 5.03 17.38
N ALA A 223 -10.72 5.48 18.54
CA ALA A 223 -10.87 6.90 18.85
C ALA A 223 -9.49 7.59 18.87
N GLU A 224 -8.53 7.01 19.59
CA GLU A 224 -7.15 7.49 19.64
C GLU A 224 -6.53 7.58 18.23
N HIS A 225 -6.72 6.55 17.40
CA HIS A 225 -6.20 6.56 16.03
C HIS A 225 -6.83 7.66 15.17
N ASP A 226 -8.12 7.91 15.32
CA ASP A 226 -8.82 8.96 14.58
C ASP A 226 -8.40 10.38 15.02
N GLU A 227 -7.94 10.55 16.27
CA GLU A 227 -7.28 11.76 16.78
C GLU A 227 -5.86 11.91 16.23
N LEU A 228 -5.06 10.83 16.22
CA LEU A 228 -3.71 10.82 15.63
C LEU A 228 -3.73 11.23 14.16
N ILE A 229 -4.73 10.75 13.40
CA ILE A 229 -4.94 11.17 12.01
C ILE A 229 -5.19 12.68 11.94
N ALA A 230 -6.08 13.21 12.78
CA ALA A 230 -6.40 14.63 12.78
C ALA A 230 -5.18 15.49 13.09
N ARG A 231 -4.47 15.19 14.19
CA ARG A 231 -3.24 15.92 14.57
C ARG A 231 -2.19 15.88 13.47
N ARG A 232 -1.98 14.74 12.83
CA ARG A 232 -1.01 14.59 11.73
C ARG A 232 -1.38 15.46 10.53
N VAL A 233 -2.65 15.53 10.15
CA VAL A 233 -3.10 16.39 9.05
C VAL A 233 -2.86 17.87 9.36
N HIS A 234 -3.23 18.32 10.56
CA HIS A 234 -2.96 19.70 10.97
C HIS A 234 -1.46 20.03 10.95
N ALA A 235 -0.62 19.15 11.52
CA ALA A 235 0.82 19.32 11.51
C ALA A 235 1.40 19.36 10.09
N MET A 236 0.90 18.55 9.15
CA MET A 236 1.32 18.61 7.74
C MET A 236 0.96 19.94 7.08
N LEU A 237 -0.25 20.45 7.32
CA LEU A 237 -0.67 21.75 6.78
C LEU A 237 0.18 22.89 7.35
N GLU A 238 0.45 22.87 8.65
CA GLU A 238 1.34 23.83 9.33
C GLU A 238 2.79 23.75 8.83
N ALA A 239 3.26 22.55 8.47
CA ALA A 239 4.60 22.33 7.92
C ALA A 239 4.76 22.77 6.45
N GLY A 240 3.72 23.33 5.83
CA GLY A 240 3.80 23.84 4.45
C GLY A 240 3.38 22.86 3.37
N TRP A 241 2.51 21.88 3.66
CA TRP A 241 2.02 20.94 2.63
C TRP A 241 1.36 21.64 1.43
N SER A 242 0.70 22.78 1.64
CA SER A 242 0.14 23.58 0.54
C SER A 242 1.23 24.14 -0.39
N ASP A 243 2.38 24.50 0.17
CA ASP A 243 3.50 25.06 -0.59
C ASP A 243 4.23 23.96 -1.37
N GLU A 244 4.38 22.77 -0.77
CA GLU A 244 4.84 21.56 -1.47
C GLU A 244 3.97 21.27 -2.70
N VAL A 245 2.65 21.25 -2.53
CA VAL A 245 1.71 20.99 -3.63
C VAL A 245 1.75 22.09 -4.69
N ARG A 246 1.89 23.36 -4.30
CA ARG A 246 2.06 24.48 -5.24
C ARG A 246 3.33 24.31 -6.07
N SER A 247 4.45 23.99 -5.43
CA SER A 247 5.73 23.73 -6.10
C SER A 247 5.64 22.57 -7.09
N LEU A 248 5.03 21.44 -6.69
CA LEU A 248 4.81 20.29 -7.56
C LEU A 248 3.93 20.64 -8.78
N ARG A 249 2.86 21.40 -8.57
CA ARG A 249 2.00 21.89 -9.66
C ARG A 249 2.78 22.77 -10.63
N ASP A 250 3.54 23.73 -10.13
CA ASP A 250 4.27 24.70 -10.94
C ASP A 250 5.40 24.03 -11.74
N ARG A 251 5.89 22.89 -11.28
CA ARG A 251 6.82 21.99 -12.00
C ARG A 251 6.14 21.08 -13.03
N GLY A 252 4.83 21.19 -13.23
CA GLY A 252 4.07 20.41 -14.21
C GLY A 252 3.59 19.04 -13.70
N PHE A 253 3.63 18.76 -12.40
CA PHE A 253 3.24 17.46 -11.84
C PHE A 253 1.78 17.39 -11.34
N GLY A 254 0.92 18.32 -11.77
CA GLY A 254 -0.50 18.32 -11.38
C GLY A 254 -1.28 17.08 -11.82
N GLU A 255 -0.88 16.48 -12.96
CA GLU A 255 -1.53 15.28 -13.51
C GLU A 255 -0.91 13.97 -13.01
N ALA A 256 0.13 14.04 -12.16
CA ALA A 256 0.78 12.86 -11.60
C ALA A 256 -0.23 11.98 -10.86
N ARG A 257 -0.15 10.65 -11.04
CA ARG A 257 -1.04 9.70 -10.35
C ARG A 257 -0.96 9.83 -8.82
N VAL A 258 0.23 10.14 -8.29
CA VAL A 258 0.44 10.41 -6.87
C VAL A 258 -0.28 11.68 -6.38
N MET A 259 -0.49 12.68 -7.24
CA MET A 259 -1.28 13.87 -6.90
C MET A 259 -2.76 13.53 -6.63
N GLN A 260 -3.25 12.43 -7.22
CA GLN A 260 -4.63 11.95 -7.04
C GLN A 260 -4.81 11.11 -5.76
N SER A 261 -3.74 10.93 -4.98
CA SER A 261 -3.79 10.19 -3.72
C SER A 261 -4.55 10.93 -2.62
N VAL A 262 -4.92 10.19 -1.57
CA VAL A 262 -5.62 10.74 -0.41
C VAL A 262 -4.75 11.81 0.25
N GLY A 263 -5.33 12.97 0.54
CA GLY A 263 -4.60 14.12 1.06
C GLY A 263 -4.17 15.06 -0.05
N TYR A 264 -3.27 14.61 -0.93
CA TYR A 264 -2.78 15.43 -2.05
C TYR A 264 -3.91 15.90 -2.95
N ARG A 265 -4.89 15.04 -3.26
CA ARG A 265 -6.04 15.43 -4.09
C ARG A 265 -6.82 16.60 -3.51
N GLN A 266 -7.03 16.60 -2.20
CA GLN A 266 -7.74 17.67 -1.49
C GLN A 266 -6.93 18.97 -1.47
N VAL A 267 -5.65 18.87 -1.10
CA VAL A 267 -4.76 20.04 -1.04
C VAL A 267 -4.56 20.63 -2.44
N PHE A 268 -4.38 19.80 -3.47
CA PHE A 268 -4.25 20.22 -4.85
C PHE A 268 -5.50 20.95 -5.36
N ALA A 269 -6.70 20.42 -5.08
CA ALA A 269 -7.95 21.08 -5.46
C ALA A 269 -8.06 22.47 -4.80
N ALA A 270 -7.72 22.60 -3.52
CA ALA A 270 -7.73 23.88 -2.82
C ALA A 270 -6.69 24.87 -3.39
N VAL A 271 -5.47 24.41 -3.65
CA VAL A 271 -4.39 25.22 -4.26
C VAL A 271 -4.79 25.71 -5.66
N CYS A 272 -5.42 24.87 -6.48
CA CYS A 272 -5.93 25.25 -7.80
C CYS A 272 -7.09 26.26 -7.71
N ALA A 273 -7.91 26.17 -6.66
CA ALA A 273 -8.98 27.12 -6.40
C ALA A 273 -8.51 28.43 -5.73
N GLY A 274 -7.23 28.56 -5.41
CA GLY A 274 -6.69 29.72 -4.68
C GLY A 274 -7.18 29.83 -3.24
N LYS A 275 -7.52 28.70 -2.60
CA LYS A 275 -8.07 28.63 -1.23
C LYS A 275 -7.16 27.84 -0.29
N ALA A 276 -7.34 28.06 1.01
CA ALA A 276 -6.75 27.18 2.02
C ALA A 276 -7.40 25.78 1.97
N PRO A 277 -6.64 24.69 2.13
CA PRO A 277 -7.20 23.35 2.23
C PRO A 277 -8.12 23.18 3.45
N ASP A 278 -9.23 22.46 3.27
CA ASP A 278 -10.10 22.05 4.37
C ASP A 278 -9.49 20.83 5.10
N ALA A 279 -8.97 21.08 6.30
CA ALA A 279 -8.39 20.05 7.15
C ALA A 279 -9.40 18.93 7.48
N GLU A 280 -10.68 19.25 7.72
CA GLU A 280 -11.69 18.26 8.06
C GLU A 280 -11.99 17.33 6.89
N GLU A 281 -11.99 17.85 5.67
CA GLU A 281 -12.14 17.06 4.46
C GLU A 281 -10.98 16.06 4.31
N ILE A 282 -9.74 16.54 4.50
CA ILE A 282 -8.53 15.71 4.43
C ILE A 282 -8.56 14.62 5.51
N VAL A 283 -8.93 14.97 6.75
CA VAL A 283 -9.07 14.02 7.86
C VAL A 283 -10.11 12.95 7.53
N ARG A 284 -11.27 13.35 7.02
CA ARG A 284 -12.34 12.40 6.64
C ARG A 284 -11.86 11.44 5.56
N ALA A 285 -11.20 11.93 4.52
CA ALA A 285 -10.63 11.12 3.45
C ALA A 285 -9.57 10.13 3.99
N THR A 286 -8.70 10.61 4.89
CA THR A 286 -7.64 9.82 5.51
C THR A 286 -8.20 8.73 6.44
N ARG A 287 -9.27 9.00 7.19
CA ARG A 287 -9.98 7.98 8.00
C ARG A 287 -10.59 6.88 7.13
N VAL A 288 -11.15 7.23 5.97
CA VAL A 288 -11.66 6.23 5.01
C VAL A 288 -10.52 5.35 4.49
N PHE A 289 -9.37 5.95 4.18
CA PHE A 289 -8.18 5.21 3.76
C PHE A 289 -7.66 4.27 4.86
N ALA A 290 -7.49 4.77 6.08
CA ALA A 290 -7.08 3.99 7.24
C ALA A 290 -8.04 2.83 7.55
N ARG A 291 -9.35 3.02 7.34
CA ARG A 291 -10.34 1.94 7.48
C ARG A 291 -10.14 0.83 6.46
N ARG A 292 -9.88 1.17 5.19
CA ARG A 292 -9.57 0.19 4.14
C ARG A 292 -8.30 -0.60 4.47
N GLN A 293 -7.29 0.07 5.02
CA GLN A 293 -6.07 -0.57 5.48
C GLN A 293 -6.34 -1.58 6.61
N ARG A 294 -7.12 -1.20 7.62
CA ARG A 294 -7.54 -2.09 8.72
C ARG A 294 -8.33 -3.30 8.22
N THR A 295 -9.20 -3.14 7.23
CA THR A 295 -9.93 -4.26 6.62
C THR A 295 -8.98 -5.29 6.02
N TRP A 296 -7.90 -4.84 5.37
CA TRP A 296 -6.92 -5.75 4.79
C TRP A 296 -6.13 -6.52 5.87
N LEU A 297 -5.74 -5.85 6.95
CA LEU A 297 -4.96 -6.45 8.04
C LEU A 297 -5.74 -7.44 8.91
N ARG A 298 -7.08 -7.42 8.87
CA ARG A 298 -7.94 -8.26 9.71
C ARG A 298 -7.65 -9.76 9.55
N ASP A 299 -7.38 -10.18 8.32
CA ASP A 299 -7.19 -11.59 7.97
C ASP A 299 -5.69 -11.96 7.91
N GLN A 300 -4.83 -11.16 8.55
CA GLN A 300 -3.38 -11.35 8.56
C GLN A 300 -2.88 -11.69 9.96
N PRO A 301 -1.86 -12.54 10.10
CA PRO A 301 -1.29 -12.97 11.38
C PRO A 301 -0.38 -11.89 11.98
N VAL A 302 -0.93 -10.69 12.21
CA VAL A 302 -0.17 -9.55 12.74
C VAL A 302 -0.05 -9.66 14.26
N GLU A 303 1.19 -9.62 14.75
CA GLU A 303 1.49 -9.41 16.16
C GLU A 303 1.30 -7.92 16.49
N TRP A 304 0.24 -7.59 17.23
CA TRP A 304 -0.09 -6.22 17.61
C TRP A 304 0.57 -5.85 18.93
N LEU A 305 1.53 -4.94 18.88
CA LEU A 305 2.26 -4.44 20.04
C LEU A 305 1.56 -3.20 20.62
N PRO A 306 1.55 -3.04 21.96
CA PRO A 306 1.22 -1.77 22.58
C PRO A 306 2.08 -0.63 22.04
N ALA A 307 1.51 0.56 22.00
CA ALA A 307 2.17 1.80 21.57
C ALA A 307 3.50 2.09 22.29
N ASP A 308 3.53 1.77 23.58
CA ASP A 308 4.58 2.00 24.56
C ASP A 308 5.43 0.74 24.80
N ALA A 309 5.28 -0.29 23.95
CA ALA A 309 6.05 -1.52 24.07
C ALA A 309 7.55 -1.23 24.08
N THR A 310 8.20 -1.59 25.20
CA THR A 310 9.65 -1.48 25.41
C THR A 310 10.39 -2.75 25.01
N LYS A 311 9.70 -3.90 25.04
CA LYS A 311 10.21 -5.16 24.50
C LYS A 311 9.84 -5.27 23.02
N LEU A 312 10.86 -5.37 22.19
CA LEU A 312 10.74 -5.59 20.76
C LEU A 312 10.78 -7.12 20.47
N PRO A 313 10.01 -7.59 19.48
CA PRO A 313 9.87 -9.01 19.13
C PRO A 313 11.09 -9.66 18.48
#